data_AF-A0A6A5TIT3-F1
#
_entry.id   AF-A0A6A5TIT3-F1
#
_cell.length_a   1.000
_cell.length_b   1.000
_cell.length_c   1.000
_cell.angle_alpha   90.00
_cell.angle_beta   90.00
_cell.angle_gamma   90.00
#
_symmetry.space_group_name_H-M   'P 1'
#
loop_
_entity.id
_entity.type
_entity.pdbx_description
1 polymer ?
#
loop_
_entity_poly.entity_id
_entity_poly.type
_entity_poly.pdbx_seq_one_letter_code
_entity_poly.pdbx_strand_id
1 'polypeptide(L)'
;MKPIKVYITPSGPNPWKVVWIVEELELDYEIESFSFEVVKQKPFTDINPNGRVPVSGQGPYFGQASWFNVLHAEKLPSAIDRYVRELKRILGVLETSLEGREWLVGGKCSFADMAFVPWNDRIDMILFCKPEEKFEGFPNVKAWHERMTSRPSWGKIMEKKDVLMDEQGLQPNGMPKGIKSFEEYEKLIAQMHKQV
;
A
#
# COMPACT_ATOMS: atom_id res chain seq x y z
N MET A 1 -24.90 17.73 3.59
CA MET A 1 -24.48 17.32 2.23
C MET A 1 -24.52 15.80 2.15
N LYS A 2 -24.54 15.19 0.96
CA LYS A 2 -24.37 13.73 0.86
C LYS A 2 -22.86 13.40 1.00
N PRO A 3 -22.48 12.35 1.74
CA PRO A 3 -21.09 11.99 1.93
C PRO A 3 -20.42 11.57 0.61
N ILE A 4 -19.11 11.80 0.51
CA ILE A 4 -18.30 11.35 -0.63
C ILE A 4 -18.19 9.83 -0.58
N LYS A 5 -18.59 9.13 -1.64
CA LYS A 5 -18.36 7.68 -1.75
C LYS A 5 -16.92 7.39 -2.20
N VAL A 6 -16.21 6.56 -1.43
CA VAL A 6 -14.85 6.11 -1.74
C VAL A 6 -14.86 4.60 -1.95
N TYR A 7 -14.68 4.18 -3.20
CA TYR A 7 -14.68 2.77 -3.57
C TYR A 7 -13.27 2.18 -3.46
N ILE A 8 -13.08 1.13 -2.66
CA ILE A 8 -11.73 0.61 -2.36
C ILE A 8 -11.63 -0.92 -2.41
N THR A 9 -10.41 -1.40 -2.64
CA THR A 9 -9.98 -2.73 -2.20
C THR A 9 -9.04 -2.59 -1.00
N PRO A 10 -9.41 -3.07 0.20
CA PRO A 10 -8.67 -2.77 1.44
C PRO A 10 -7.21 -3.25 1.43
N SER A 11 -6.91 -4.34 0.74
CA SER A 11 -5.55 -4.91 0.69
C SER A 11 -4.56 -4.04 -0.09
N GLY A 12 -5.04 -3.30 -1.09
CA GLY A 12 -4.22 -2.44 -1.95
C GLY A 12 -3.86 -1.12 -1.27
N PRO A 13 -2.61 -0.64 -1.33
CA PRO A 13 -2.19 0.59 -0.66
C PRO A 13 -2.65 1.89 -1.35
N ASN A 14 -2.94 1.86 -2.65
CA ASN A 14 -3.29 3.07 -3.40
C ASN A 14 -4.64 3.71 -3.00
N PRO A 15 -5.77 2.96 -2.84
CA PRO A 15 -7.03 3.53 -2.38
C PRO A 15 -6.91 4.31 -1.05
N TRP A 16 -6.07 3.84 -0.14
CA TRP A 16 -5.87 4.46 1.18
C TRP A 16 -5.27 5.87 1.12
N LYS A 17 -4.62 6.24 0.02
CA LYS A 17 -4.19 7.64 -0.19
C LYS A 17 -5.40 8.58 -0.23
N VAL A 18 -6.47 8.17 -0.90
CA VAL A 18 -7.70 8.97 -1.03
C VAL A 18 -8.46 9.00 0.30
N VAL A 19 -8.58 7.84 0.95
CA VAL A 19 -9.22 7.74 2.28
C VAL A 19 -8.51 8.61 3.30
N TRP A 20 -7.17 8.63 3.29
CA TRP A 20 -6.41 9.48 4.21
C TRP A 20 -6.68 10.96 3.98
N ILE A 21 -6.69 11.44 2.74
CA ILE A 21 -6.96 12.87 2.47
C ILE A 21 -8.32 13.27 3.02
N VAL A 22 -9.37 12.48 2.74
CA VAL A 22 -10.72 12.85 3.17
C VAL A 22 -10.88 12.80 4.69
N GLU A 23 -10.19 11.85 5.36
CA GLU A 23 -10.14 11.78 6.82
C GLU A 23 -9.36 12.96 7.43
N GLU A 24 -8.21 13.33 6.84
CA GLU A 24 -7.38 14.45 7.30
C GLU A 24 -8.08 15.80 7.13
N LEU A 25 -8.86 15.95 6.05
CA LEU A 25 -9.64 17.15 5.78
C LEU A 25 -10.97 17.20 6.54
N GLU A 26 -11.26 16.19 7.37
CA GLU A 26 -12.50 16.06 8.14
C GLU A 26 -13.76 16.16 7.25
N LEU A 27 -13.70 15.58 6.04
CA LEU A 27 -14.83 15.56 5.11
C LEU A 27 -15.76 14.38 5.41
N ASP A 28 -17.06 14.57 5.20
CA ASP A 28 -18.02 13.45 5.26
C ASP A 28 -17.80 12.47 4.10
N TYR A 29 -17.52 11.20 4.40
CA TYR A 29 -17.33 10.15 3.39
C TYR A 29 -17.87 8.78 3.83
N GLU A 30 -18.20 7.93 2.85
CA GLU A 30 -18.60 6.54 3.02
C GLU A 30 -17.67 5.64 2.20
N ILE A 31 -17.19 4.54 2.79
CA ILE A 31 -16.38 3.56 2.07
C ILE A 31 -17.29 2.46 1.52
N GLU A 32 -17.14 2.17 0.24
CA GLU A 32 -17.72 0.99 -0.39
C GLU A 32 -16.58 0.05 -0.80
N SER A 33 -16.48 -1.08 -0.11
CA SER A 33 -15.34 -1.99 -0.19
C SER A 33 -15.67 -3.22 -1.01
N PHE A 34 -14.74 -3.66 -1.86
CA PHE A 34 -14.87 -4.87 -2.68
C PHE A 34 -13.66 -5.78 -2.53
N SER A 35 -13.84 -7.07 -2.82
CA SER A 35 -12.73 -8.01 -2.94
C SER A 35 -11.94 -7.74 -4.23
N PHE A 36 -10.65 -8.10 -4.23
CA PHE A 36 -9.77 -7.90 -5.39
C PHE A 36 -10.27 -8.61 -6.66
N GLU A 37 -10.95 -9.74 -6.50
CA GLU A 37 -11.52 -10.55 -7.59
C GLU A 37 -12.62 -9.82 -8.38
N VAL A 38 -13.35 -8.93 -7.70
CA VAL A 38 -14.51 -8.20 -8.26
C VAL A 38 -14.08 -6.88 -8.91
N VAL A 39 -12.83 -6.41 -8.70
CA VAL A 39 -12.32 -5.15 -9.27
C VAL A 39 -12.31 -5.13 -10.79
N LYS A 40 -12.23 -6.31 -11.43
CA LYS A 40 -12.29 -6.46 -12.89
C LYS A 40 -13.70 -6.79 -13.40
N GLN A 41 -14.71 -6.73 -12.53
CA GLN A 41 -16.09 -7.12 -12.81
C GLN A 41 -17.04 -5.97 -12.48
N LYS A 42 -18.29 -6.08 -12.94
CA LYS A 42 -19.35 -5.15 -12.55
C LYS A 42 -19.70 -5.35 -11.06
N PRO A 43 -20.04 -4.28 -10.32
CA PRO A 43 -20.30 -2.92 -10.79
C PRO A 43 -19.06 -2.03 -10.93
N PHE A 44 -17.87 -2.46 -10.49
CA PHE A 44 -16.70 -1.59 -10.43
C PHE A 44 -16.21 -1.11 -11.81
N THR A 45 -16.30 -1.96 -12.84
CA THR A 45 -15.97 -1.56 -14.22
C THR A 45 -16.92 -0.51 -14.80
N ASP A 46 -18.13 -0.33 -14.26
CA ASP A 46 -19.04 0.75 -14.66
C ASP A 46 -18.58 2.10 -14.06
N ILE A 47 -17.75 2.08 -13.01
CA ILE A 47 -17.20 3.26 -12.33
C ILE A 47 -15.79 3.60 -12.85
N ASN A 48 -14.95 2.59 -13.06
CA ASN A 48 -13.59 2.75 -13.59
C ASN A 48 -13.28 1.64 -14.61
N PRO A 49 -13.38 1.94 -15.92
CA PRO A 49 -13.17 0.97 -16.99
C PRO A 49 -11.77 0.32 -16.99
N ASN A 50 -10.78 0.95 -16.34
CA ASN A 50 -9.40 0.48 -16.27
C ASN A 50 -9.15 -0.50 -15.09
N GLY A 51 -10.11 -0.68 -14.17
CA GLY A 51 -10.00 -1.63 -13.06
C GLY A 51 -8.81 -1.39 -12.12
N ARG A 52 -8.34 -0.15 -11.95
CA ARG A 52 -7.17 0.23 -11.12
C ARG A 52 -7.32 1.62 -10.50
N VAL A 53 -6.92 1.81 -9.23
CA VAL A 53 -7.02 3.11 -8.52
C VAL A 53 -5.78 3.42 -7.66
N PRO A 54 -5.47 4.71 -7.38
CA PRO A 54 -4.77 5.66 -8.26
C PRO A 54 -3.27 5.37 -8.42
N VAL A 55 -2.65 5.91 -9.48
CA VAL A 55 -1.24 5.67 -9.86
C VAL A 55 -0.39 6.94 -9.72
N SER A 56 0.68 6.86 -8.93
CA SER A 56 1.88 7.72 -8.98
C SER A 56 3.08 6.86 -9.36
N GLY A 57 4.22 7.41 -9.82
CA GLY A 57 5.38 6.59 -10.27
C GLY A 57 5.87 5.53 -9.26
N GLN A 58 5.72 5.76 -7.96
CA GLN A 58 6.00 4.78 -6.90
C GLN A 58 5.09 3.54 -6.97
N GLY A 59 3.79 3.73 -7.22
CA GLY A 59 2.79 2.66 -7.15
C GLY A 59 3.03 1.51 -8.13
N PRO A 60 3.28 1.76 -9.43
CA PRO A 60 3.65 0.75 -10.40
C PRO A 60 4.91 0.00 -10.00
N TYR A 61 5.97 0.69 -9.56
CA TYR A 61 7.23 0.00 -9.25
C TYR A 61 7.16 -0.81 -7.96
N PHE A 62 6.52 -0.31 -6.91
CA PHE A 62 6.33 -1.06 -5.66
C PHE A 62 5.34 -2.21 -5.86
N GLY A 63 4.29 -1.98 -6.66
CA GLY A 63 3.36 -3.04 -7.07
C GLY A 63 4.05 -4.14 -7.88
N GLN A 64 4.94 -3.79 -8.80
CA GLN A 64 5.74 -4.78 -9.54
C GLN A 64 6.75 -5.49 -8.65
N ALA A 65 7.39 -4.79 -7.71
CA ALA A 65 8.25 -5.42 -6.69
C ALA A 65 7.44 -6.43 -5.89
N SER A 66 6.26 -6.05 -5.39
CA SER A 66 5.36 -6.94 -4.66
C SER A 66 4.89 -8.11 -5.52
N TRP A 67 4.54 -7.87 -6.79
CA TRP A 67 4.12 -8.94 -7.69
C TRP A 67 5.23 -9.97 -7.87
N PHE A 68 6.43 -9.57 -8.29
CA PHE A 68 7.51 -10.52 -8.55
C PHE A 68 8.11 -11.14 -7.28
N ASN A 69 8.11 -10.41 -6.16
CA ASN A 69 8.72 -10.89 -4.93
C ASN A 69 7.75 -11.69 -4.05
N VAL A 70 6.47 -11.29 -4.00
CA VAL A 70 5.47 -11.87 -3.08
C VAL A 70 4.47 -12.76 -3.81
N LEU A 71 3.94 -12.33 -4.96
CA LEU A 71 2.74 -12.96 -5.55
C LEU A 71 3.03 -13.91 -6.73
N HIS A 72 4.15 -13.73 -7.43
CA HIS A 72 4.45 -14.51 -8.63
C HIS A 72 4.86 -15.94 -8.26
N ALA A 73 4.29 -16.92 -8.97
CA ALA A 73 4.49 -18.35 -8.69
C ALA A 73 5.94 -18.80 -8.91
N GLU A 74 6.63 -18.20 -9.89
CA GLU A 74 8.06 -18.42 -10.12
C GLU A 74 8.87 -17.23 -9.62
N LYS A 75 9.92 -17.47 -8.84
CA LYS A 75 10.83 -16.39 -8.46
C LYS A 75 11.77 -16.10 -9.63
N LEU A 76 11.73 -14.86 -10.12
CA LEU A 76 12.57 -14.36 -11.20
C LEU A 76 13.61 -13.39 -10.63
N PRO A 77 14.82 -13.86 -10.24
CA PRO A 77 15.79 -13.02 -9.50
C PRO A 77 16.12 -11.71 -10.22
N SER A 78 16.29 -11.74 -11.55
CA SER A 78 16.58 -10.54 -12.35
C SER A 78 15.48 -9.48 -12.30
N ALA A 79 14.21 -9.89 -12.24
CA ALA A 79 13.07 -9.00 -12.12
C ALA A 79 12.95 -8.46 -10.69
N ILE A 80 13.08 -9.33 -9.68
CA ILE A 80 13.06 -8.96 -8.27
C ILE A 80 14.16 -7.92 -8.00
N ASP A 81 15.41 -8.21 -8.38
CA ASP A 81 16.56 -7.32 -8.20
C ASP A 81 16.36 -5.96 -8.88
N ARG A 82 15.72 -5.95 -10.06
CA ARG A 82 15.43 -4.69 -10.77
C ARG A 82 14.46 -3.83 -9.96
N TYR A 83 13.35 -4.39 -9.49
CA TYR A 83 12.31 -3.62 -8.81
C TYR A 83 12.66 -3.28 -7.36
N VAL A 84 13.41 -4.14 -6.66
CA VAL A 84 13.98 -3.83 -5.34
C VAL A 84 15.01 -2.70 -5.45
N ARG A 85 15.86 -2.69 -6.48
CA ARG A 85 16.77 -1.55 -6.73
C ARG A 85 16.01 -0.25 -6.98
N GLU A 86 14.92 -0.29 -7.73
CA GLU A 86 14.11 0.90 -7.98
C GLU A 86 13.39 1.40 -6.72
N LEU A 87 12.89 0.49 -5.87
CA LEU A 87 12.36 0.83 -4.54
C LEU A 87 13.41 1.58 -3.72
N LYS A 88 14.63 1.02 -3.60
CA LYS A 88 15.74 1.66 -2.87
C LYS A 88 16.17 2.99 -3.49
N ARG A 89 16.14 3.11 -4.82
CA ARG A 89 16.44 4.36 -5.53
C ARG A 89 15.42 5.45 -5.18
N ILE A 90 14.13 5.11 -5.11
CA ILE A 90 13.06 6.05 -4.71
C ILE A 90 13.25 6.48 -3.25
N LEU A 91 13.59 5.55 -2.34
CA LEU A 91 13.94 5.90 -0.96
C LEU A 91 15.15 6.87 -0.90
N GLY A 92 16.18 6.63 -1.71
CA GLY A 92 17.32 7.55 -1.80
C GLY A 92 16.95 8.96 -2.29
N VAL A 93 16.03 9.08 -3.25
CA VAL A 93 15.53 10.40 -3.69
C VAL A 93 14.78 11.11 -2.55
N LEU A 94 13.95 10.38 -1.80
CA LEU A 94 13.23 10.95 -0.64
C LEU A 94 14.21 11.36 0.46
N GLU A 95 15.22 10.53 0.74
CA GLU A 95 16.26 10.81 1.73
C GLU A 95 16.97 12.13 1.44
N THR A 96 17.42 12.35 0.20
CA THR A 96 18.02 13.63 -0.21
C THR A 96 17.00 14.78 -0.18
N SER A 97 15.75 14.54 -0.55
CA SER A 97 14.71 15.59 -0.56
C SER A 97 14.31 16.06 0.83
N LEU A 98 14.49 15.20 1.84
CA LEU A 98 14.18 15.45 3.25
C LEU A 98 15.39 15.97 4.05
N GLU A 99 16.56 16.12 3.42
CA GLU A 99 17.73 16.68 4.09
C GLU A 99 17.45 18.11 4.58
N GLY A 100 17.48 18.29 5.91
CA GLY A 100 17.16 19.56 6.56
C GLY A 100 15.69 19.98 6.46
N ARG A 101 14.77 19.06 6.12
CA ARG A 101 13.33 19.34 5.96
C ARG A 101 12.47 18.34 6.71
N GLU A 102 11.37 18.83 7.26
CA GLU A 102 10.38 17.96 7.91
C GLU A 102 9.32 17.42 6.95
N TRP A 103 9.09 18.10 5.82
CA TRP A 103 8.01 17.83 4.87
C TRP A 103 8.53 17.93 3.44
N LEU A 104 7.92 17.18 2.52
CA LEU A 104 8.38 17.14 1.13
C LEU A 104 8.20 18.48 0.41
N VAL A 105 7.16 19.24 0.73
CA VAL A 105 6.82 20.48 0.01
C VAL A 105 6.42 21.59 0.97
N GLY A 106 6.99 22.79 0.80
CA GLY A 106 6.47 24.01 1.38
C GLY A 106 6.48 24.11 2.91
N GLY A 107 7.32 23.31 3.59
CA GLY A 107 7.51 23.38 5.04
C GLY A 107 6.29 22.95 5.87
N LYS A 108 5.33 22.23 5.27
CA LYS A 108 4.15 21.71 5.95
C LYS A 108 3.70 20.38 5.35
N CYS A 109 3.01 19.57 6.14
CA CYS A 109 2.39 18.34 5.65
C CYS A 109 1.43 18.65 4.50
N SER A 110 1.52 17.85 3.43
CA SER A 110 0.73 18.01 2.23
C SER A 110 0.31 16.65 1.67
N PHE A 111 -0.52 16.67 0.63
CA PHE A 111 -0.84 15.46 -0.11
C PHE A 111 0.42 14.75 -0.66
N ALA A 112 1.47 15.51 -0.99
CA ALA A 112 2.72 14.93 -1.45
C ALA A 112 3.26 13.94 -0.40
N ASP A 113 3.17 14.26 0.89
CA ASP A 113 3.61 13.38 1.96
C ASP A 113 2.71 12.15 2.11
N MET A 114 1.39 12.36 2.19
CA MET A 114 0.40 11.28 2.36
C MET A 114 0.43 10.26 1.22
N ALA A 115 0.76 10.71 0.00
CA ALA A 115 0.78 9.85 -1.18
C ALA A 115 1.85 8.74 -1.13
N PHE A 116 2.91 8.89 -0.35
CA PHE A 116 3.98 7.89 -0.23
C PHE A 116 3.74 6.87 0.88
N VAL A 117 3.12 7.31 1.97
CA VAL A 117 3.11 6.56 3.24
C VAL A 117 2.40 5.21 3.15
N PRO A 118 1.24 5.03 2.48
CA PRO A 118 0.63 3.69 2.36
C PRO A 118 1.51 2.63 1.68
N TRP A 119 2.40 3.04 0.77
CA TRP A 119 3.37 2.13 0.16
C TRP A 119 4.58 1.92 1.05
N ASN A 120 5.06 2.98 1.71
CA ASN A 120 6.18 2.90 2.63
C ASN A 120 5.85 2.01 3.84
N ASP A 121 4.59 2.03 4.28
CA ASP A 121 4.09 1.18 5.36
C ASP A 121 4.25 -0.31 5.04
N ARG A 122 4.20 -0.68 3.76
CA ARG A 122 4.27 -2.07 3.26
C ARG A 122 5.69 -2.54 2.90
N ILE A 123 6.73 -1.73 3.08
CA ILE A 123 8.09 -2.06 2.59
C ILE A 123 8.66 -3.31 3.25
N ASP A 124 8.43 -3.50 4.56
CA ASP A 124 8.83 -4.68 5.31
C ASP A 124 8.30 -5.96 4.67
N MET A 125 7.02 -5.97 4.30
CA MET A 125 6.38 -7.07 3.59
C MET A 125 6.95 -7.24 2.17
N ILE A 126 7.24 -6.15 1.47
CA ILE A 126 7.79 -6.21 0.10
C ILE A 126 9.23 -6.73 0.10
N LEU A 127 10.04 -6.36 1.09
CA LEU A 127 11.46 -6.71 1.19
C LEU A 127 11.70 -7.95 2.06
N PHE A 128 10.67 -8.50 2.70
CA PHE A 128 10.77 -9.58 3.68
C PHE A 128 11.76 -9.28 4.82
N CYS A 129 11.80 -8.03 5.28
CA CYS A 129 12.61 -7.61 6.41
C CYS A 129 11.73 -7.33 7.63
N LYS A 130 12.34 -7.11 8.80
CA LYS A 130 11.58 -6.70 9.98
C LYS A 130 11.04 -5.28 9.80
N PRO A 131 9.91 -4.91 10.42
CA PRO A 131 9.37 -3.55 10.36
C PRO A 131 10.39 -2.46 10.73
N GLU A 132 11.25 -2.72 11.71
CA GLU A 132 12.30 -1.81 12.16
C GLU A 132 13.46 -1.62 11.15
N GLU A 133 13.60 -2.55 10.20
CA GLU A 133 14.65 -2.58 9.18
C GLU A 133 14.20 -1.94 7.85
N LYS A 134 12.90 -1.64 7.69
CA LYS A 134 12.31 -1.25 6.39
C LYS A 134 12.86 0.06 5.79
N PHE A 135 13.52 0.89 6.60
CA PHE A 135 14.22 2.12 6.17
C PHE A 135 15.70 2.12 6.55
N GLU A 136 16.33 0.96 6.74
CA GLU A 136 17.76 0.89 7.02
C GLU A 136 18.56 1.62 5.92
N GLY A 137 19.45 2.53 6.33
CA GLY A 137 20.21 3.40 5.43
C GLY A 137 19.50 4.68 4.98
N PHE A 138 18.25 4.94 5.41
CA PHE A 138 17.46 6.13 5.07
C PHE A 138 16.87 6.81 6.32
N PRO A 139 17.73 7.41 7.18
CA PRO A 139 17.29 7.97 8.48
C PRO A 139 16.32 9.15 8.35
N ASN A 140 16.45 10.02 7.34
CA ASN A 140 15.51 11.12 7.14
C ASN A 140 14.15 10.60 6.68
N VAL A 141 14.12 9.59 5.80
CA VAL A 141 12.88 8.92 5.40
C VAL A 141 12.22 8.24 6.60
N LYS A 142 12.99 7.57 7.46
CA LYS A 142 12.47 6.95 8.69
C LYS A 142 11.79 8.00 9.59
N ALA A 143 12.49 9.08 9.91
CA ALA A 143 11.97 10.12 10.80
C ALA A 143 10.72 10.81 10.21
N TRP A 144 10.71 11.08 8.90
CA TRP A 144 9.55 11.63 8.21
C TRP A 144 8.36 10.66 8.18
N HIS A 145 8.60 9.37 7.94
CA HIS A 145 7.54 8.35 7.95
C HIS A 145 6.93 8.20 9.35
N GLU A 146 7.75 8.12 10.41
CA GLU A 146 7.27 8.04 11.79
C GLU A 146 6.42 9.26 12.19
N ARG A 147 6.83 10.45 11.72
CA ARG A 147 6.03 11.68 11.88
C ARG A 147 4.69 11.61 11.16
N MET A 148 4.66 11.04 9.95
CA MET A 148 3.42 10.84 9.20
C MET A 148 2.51 9.80 9.85
N THR A 149 3.06 8.69 10.35
CA THR A 149 2.27 7.60 10.94
C THR A 149 1.86 7.87 12.39
N SER A 150 2.47 8.87 13.06
CA SER A 150 2.02 9.33 14.39
C SER A 150 0.78 10.25 14.33
N ARG A 151 0.32 10.62 13.13
CA ARG A 151 -0.88 11.43 12.96
C ARG A 151 -2.14 10.64 13.37
N PRO A 152 -3.10 11.26 14.09
CA PRO A 152 -4.34 10.58 14.47
C PRO A 152 -5.15 10.04 13.28
N SER A 153 -5.16 10.77 12.17
CA SER A 153 -5.83 10.36 10.93
C SER A 153 -5.26 9.04 10.38
N TRP A 154 -3.94 8.82 10.47
CA TRP A 154 -3.31 7.56 10.09
C TRP A 154 -3.83 6.39 10.91
N GLY A 155 -3.85 6.54 12.24
CA GLY A 155 -4.37 5.51 13.15
C GLY A 155 -5.81 5.12 12.83
N LYS A 156 -6.69 6.12 12.62
CA LYS A 156 -8.10 5.88 12.26
C LYS A 156 -8.25 5.14 10.93
N ILE A 157 -7.49 5.50 9.90
CA ILE A 157 -7.62 4.80 8.61
C ILE A 157 -7.02 3.40 8.67
N MET A 158 -6.00 3.14 9.48
CA MET A 158 -5.45 1.79 9.67
C MET A 158 -6.42 0.90 10.45
N GLU A 159 -7.12 1.43 11.45
CA GLU A 159 -8.19 0.71 12.14
C GLU A 159 -9.33 0.34 11.18
N LYS A 160 -9.80 1.31 10.36
CA LYS A 160 -10.79 1.05 9.31
C LYS A 160 -10.30 -0.01 8.31
N LYS A 161 -9.03 0.03 7.94
CA LYS A 161 -8.41 -0.96 7.06
C LYS A 161 -8.48 -2.34 7.69
N ASP A 162 -8.08 -2.47 8.95
CA ASP A 162 -8.08 -3.76 9.64
C ASP A 162 -9.48 -4.35 9.75
N VAL A 163 -10.50 -3.53 10.06
CA VAL A 163 -11.91 -3.96 10.07
C VAL A 163 -12.33 -4.49 8.69
N LEU A 164 -12.11 -3.71 7.63
CA LEU A 164 -12.50 -4.10 6.27
C LEU A 164 -11.73 -5.33 5.75
N MET A 165 -10.49 -5.51 6.18
CA MET A 165 -9.70 -6.70 5.89
C MET A 165 -10.28 -7.92 6.62
N ASP A 166 -10.61 -7.77 7.90
CA ASP A 166 -11.17 -8.84 8.73
C ASP A 166 -12.51 -9.35 8.20
N GLU A 167 -13.40 -8.43 7.78
CA GLU A 167 -14.68 -8.71 7.13
C GLU A 167 -14.52 -9.50 5.82
N GLN A 168 -13.42 -9.30 5.10
CA GLN A 168 -13.07 -10.05 3.90
C GLN A 168 -12.31 -11.35 4.19
N GLY A 169 -12.18 -11.74 5.46
CA GLY A 169 -11.45 -12.94 5.85
C GLY A 169 -9.93 -12.81 5.67
N LEU A 170 -9.40 -11.59 5.70
CA LEU A 170 -7.98 -11.29 5.54
C LEU A 170 -7.35 -10.89 6.87
N GLN A 171 -6.05 -11.17 6.99
CA GLN A 171 -5.18 -10.70 8.07
C GLN A 171 -4.67 -9.27 7.75
N PRO A 172 -4.16 -8.50 8.74
CA PRO A 172 -3.66 -7.14 8.50
C PRO A 172 -2.58 -7.04 7.41
N ASN A 173 -1.79 -8.11 7.26
CA ASN A 173 -0.76 -8.22 6.23
C ASN A 173 -1.32 -8.45 4.82
N GLY A 174 -2.61 -8.74 4.64
CA GLY A 174 -3.19 -9.04 3.32
C GLY A 174 -3.47 -10.51 3.04
N MET A 175 -2.93 -11.42 3.84
CA MET A 175 -3.09 -12.86 3.61
C MET A 175 -4.46 -13.34 4.08
N PRO A 176 -5.04 -14.38 3.47
CA PRO A 176 -6.24 -15.03 4.00
C PRO A 176 -6.04 -15.52 5.44
N LYS A 177 -7.10 -15.44 6.26
CA LYS A 177 -7.13 -16.00 7.61
C LYS A 177 -6.81 -17.51 7.55
N GLY A 178 -6.03 -17.98 8.52
CA GLY A 178 -5.60 -19.38 8.62
C GLY A 178 -4.26 -19.70 7.95
N ILE A 179 -3.73 -18.79 7.11
CA ILE A 179 -2.38 -18.89 6.55
C ILE A 179 -1.35 -18.39 7.58
N LYS A 180 -0.40 -19.24 7.95
CA LYS A 180 0.54 -18.98 9.05
C LYS A 180 1.93 -18.54 8.59
N SER A 181 2.24 -18.70 7.30
CA SER A 181 3.54 -18.33 6.74
C SER A 181 3.43 -17.89 5.28
N PHE A 182 4.43 -17.14 4.81
CA PHE A 182 4.54 -16.81 3.39
C PHE A 182 4.68 -18.06 2.51
N GLU A 183 5.33 -19.13 3.00
CA GLU A 183 5.45 -20.38 2.26
C GLU A 183 4.09 -21.05 2.03
N GLU A 184 3.22 -21.04 3.05
CA GLU A 184 1.83 -21.52 2.93
C GLU A 184 1.04 -20.65 1.94
N TYR A 185 1.23 -19.33 2.00
CA TYR A 185 0.60 -18.39 1.07
C TYR A 185 1.03 -18.62 -0.38
N GLU A 186 2.33 -18.80 -0.63
CA GLU A 186 2.87 -19.09 -1.97
C GLU A 186 2.30 -20.39 -2.55
N LYS A 187 2.19 -21.44 -1.72
CA LYS A 187 1.57 -22.71 -2.12
C LYS A 187 0.10 -22.52 -2.51
N LEU A 188 -0.65 -21.73 -1.73
CA LEU A 188 -2.05 -21.41 -2.04
C LEU A 188 -2.18 -20.68 -3.38
N ILE A 189 -1.40 -19.63 -3.61
CA ILE A 189 -1.42 -18.86 -4.86
C ILE A 189 -1.03 -19.75 -6.06
N ALA A 190 0.00 -20.59 -5.90
CA ALA A 190 0.41 -21.53 -6.94
C ALA A 190 -0.67 -22.57 -7.28
N GLN A 191 -1.50 -22.98 -6.31
CA GLN A 191 -2.64 -23.86 -6.54
C GLN A 191 -3.78 -23.15 -7.28
N MET A 192 -4.10 -21.91 -6.90
CA MET A 192 -5.14 -21.11 -7.57
C MET A 192 -4.80 -20.86 -9.05
N HIS A 193 -3.53 -20.59 -9.38
CA HIS A 193 -3.09 -20.40 -10.76
C HIS A 193 -3.11 -21.67 -11.63
N LYS A 194 -3.18 -22.87 -11.02
CA LYS A 194 -3.31 -24.13 -11.77
C LYS A 194 -4.76 -24.50 -12.10
N GLN A 195 -5.73 -23.82 -11.49
CA GLN A 195 -7.17 -24.08 -11.67
C GLN A 195 -7.83 -23.17 -12.69
N VAL A 196 -7.08 -22.26 -13.33
CA VAL A 196 -7.49 -21.37 -14.41
C VAL A 196 -6.77 -21.77 -15.69
#